data_AF-A0A5N7DGT6-F1
#
_entry.id   AF-A0A5N7DGT6-F1
#
_cell.length_a   1.000
_cell.length_b   1.000
_cell.length_c   1.000
_cell.angle_alpha   90.00
_cell.angle_beta   90.00
_cell.angle_gamma   90.00
#
_symmetry.space_group_name_H-M   'P 1'
#
loop_
_entity.id
_entity.type
_entity.pdbx_description
1 polymer ?
#
loop_
_entity_poly.entity_id
_entity_poly.type
_entity_poly.pdbx_seq_one_letter_code
_entity_poly.pdbx_strand_id
1 'polypeptide(L)'
;MDTEALPTSNWKDDDFYHRNPFCRRIRDACIDTKSTIGGIHLIRILSFGDVQWIARVQLEPSTPLTTSLLRAEIDTMDLVRARTNIPIPKVFGYEVNDENIVGSAFILMEFLLGSSAMDAEGGYDSHHGQAQLAERRPFYDEVAEIQVQMTSVRLPKIGSIVRRSESSFDVGPIPRLGGPFVTAAEFLKAWARNAKFPFSDQAIREAMNGGPVEEVLSSIRNFPHYLQTVAHKISATNHGPFPIYHPDFYHSNIILDNDFKILVIVDWEGASTVPWELVEPPLLLSLVPPPMDDPNDYDCTGLHKEEESRRRLYERAEYIKCVLRKEEELNMDQKLSQTLLDPGIQGLAHAMKICLDPGKL
;
A
#
# COMPACT_ATOMS: atom_id res chain seq x y z
N MET A 1 1.66 27.18 16.45
CA MET A 1 3.11 27.05 16.66
C MET A 1 3.71 27.05 15.28
N ASP A 2 4.42 28.12 14.96
CA ASP A 2 4.74 28.56 13.61
C ASP A 2 5.52 27.52 12.80
N THR A 3 5.05 27.29 11.57
CA THR A 3 5.83 26.66 10.51
C THR A 3 6.92 27.63 10.07
N GLU A 4 8.05 27.65 10.78
CA GLU A 4 9.26 28.30 10.26
C GLU A 4 9.69 27.55 9.00
N ALA A 5 9.64 28.24 7.87
CA ALA A 5 10.19 27.77 6.61
C ALA A 5 11.64 27.31 6.83
N LEU A 6 11.98 26.12 6.31
CA LEU A 6 13.36 25.62 6.32
C LEU A 6 14.30 26.70 5.76
N PRO A 7 15.38 27.08 6.47
CA PRO A 7 16.23 28.21 6.10
C PRO A 7 17.10 27.82 4.90
N THR A 8 16.56 27.93 3.69
CA THR A 8 17.27 27.60 2.46
C THR A 8 18.14 28.76 1.94
N SER A 9 18.12 29.94 2.57
CA SER A 9 18.86 31.12 2.10
C SER A 9 20.19 31.42 2.82
N ASN A 10 20.44 30.87 4.01
CA ASN A 10 21.52 31.37 4.89
C ASN A 10 22.59 30.33 5.29
N TRP A 11 22.80 29.26 4.51
CA TRP A 11 23.72 28.16 4.87
C TRP A 11 25.19 28.56 5.15
N LYS A 12 25.61 29.80 4.80
CA LYS A 12 26.93 30.36 5.09
C LYS A 12 26.98 31.35 6.28
N ASP A 13 25.87 31.65 6.94
CA ASP A 13 25.81 32.63 8.04
C ASP A 13 26.06 31.95 9.40
N ASP A 14 27.33 31.81 9.77
CA ASP A 14 27.75 31.21 11.05
C ASP A 14 27.10 31.90 12.27
N ASP A 15 26.91 33.23 12.22
CA ASP A 15 26.34 34.00 13.34
C ASP A 15 24.85 33.71 13.55
N PHE A 16 24.11 33.40 12.48
CA PHE A 16 22.72 32.94 12.57
C PHE A 16 22.63 31.58 13.25
N TYR A 17 23.47 30.62 12.86
CA TYR A 17 23.46 29.26 13.41
C TYR A 17 24.04 29.17 14.82
N HIS A 18 24.96 30.07 15.20
CA HIS A 18 25.39 30.22 16.59
C HIS A 18 24.25 30.67 17.51
N ARG A 19 23.32 31.49 17.00
CA ARG A 19 22.15 31.98 17.74
C ARG A 19 20.95 31.02 17.69
N ASN A 20 20.93 30.08 16.76
CA ASN A 20 19.87 29.08 16.57
C ASN A 20 20.43 27.65 16.57
N PRO A 21 20.69 27.05 17.75
CA PRO A 21 21.38 25.75 17.87
C PRO A 21 20.64 24.59 17.19
N PHE A 22 19.31 24.63 17.14
CA PHE A 22 18.49 23.66 16.41
C PHE A 22 18.75 23.74 14.90
N CYS A 23 18.76 24.95 14.33
CA CYS A 23 19.08 25.19 12.93
C CYS A 23 20.53 24.82 12.59
N ARG A 24 21.47 24.96 13.53
CA ARG A 24 22.88 24.56 13.34
C ARG A 24 23.03 23.06 13.12
N ARG A 25 22.27 22.24 13.86
CA ARG A 25 22.24 20.79 13.64
C ARG A 25 21.75 20.44 12.24
N ILE A 26 20.79 21.19 11.69
CA ILE A 26 20.30 21.05 10.32
C ILE A 26 21.37 21.42 9.29
N ARG A 27 22.23 22.40 9.59
CA ARG A 27 23.34 22.82 8.71
C ARG A 27 24.46 21.78 8.61
N ASP A 28 24.84 21.15 9.72
CA ASP A 28 25.98 20.23 9.79
C ASP A 28 25.58 18.78 9.37
N ALA A 29 24.61 18.66 8.47
CA ALA A 29 24.07 17.38 8.02
C ALA A 29 25.06 16.59 7.16
N CYS A 30 25.18 15.30 7.42
CA CYS A 30 25.95 14.37 6.61
C CYS A 30 25.02 13.45 5.84
N ILE A 31 25.29 13.25 4.55
CA ILE A 31 24.63 12.22 3.74
C ILE A 31 25.36 10.91 3.99
N ASP A 32 24.65 9.88 4.44
CA ASP A 32 25.22 8.54 4.58
C ASP A 32 25.67 8.03 3.19
N THR A 33 26.80 7.32 3.15
CA THR A 33 27.29 6.71 1.91
C THR A 33 26.42 5.56 1.44
N LYS A 34 25.66 4.95 2.36
CA LYS A 34 24.66 3.94 2.03
C LYS A 34 23.45 4.56 1.32
N SER A 35 23.03 3.85 0.30
CA SER A 35 22.19 4.34 -0.77
C SER A 35 21.36 3.19 -1.28
N THR A 36 20.04 3.31 -1.24
CA THR A 36 19.14 2.33 -1.87
C THR A 36 18.38 3.01 -3.00
N ILE A 37 18.17 2.29 -4.10
CA ILE A 37 17.30 2.73 -5.19
C ILE A 37 16.06 1.84 -5.11
N GLY A 38 14.90 2.46 -4.90
CA GLY A 38 13.60 1.77 -4.89
C GLY A 38 12.76 2.28 -6.05
N GLY A 39 12.52 1.43 -7.05
CA GLY A 39 11.78 1.83 -8.26
C GLY A 39 12.40 3.06 -8.93
N ILE A 40 11.64 4.17 -8.94
CA ILE A 40 12.05 5.46 -9.51
C ILE A 40 12.64 6.45 -8.48
N HIS A 41 12.79 6.03 -7.23
CA HIS A 41 13.23 6.89 -6.13
C HIS A 41 14.60 6.50 -5.61
N LEU A 42 15.42 7.51 -5.34
CA LEU A 42 16.65 7.42 -4.59
C LEU A 42 16.36 7.61 -3.10
N ILE A 43 16.74 6.65 -2.28
CA ILE A 43 16.62 6.73 -0.82
C ILE A 43 18.00 7.05 -0.24
N ARG A 44 18.06 8.10 0.57
CA ARG A 44 19.26 8.54 1.30
C ARG A 44 18.94 8.72 2.77
N ILE A 45 19.90 8.37 3.61
CA ILE A 45 19.85 8.72 5.04
C ILE A 45 20.60 10.04 5.21
N LEU A 46 19.92 11.00 5.84
CA LEU A 46 20.49 12.27 6.26
C LEU A 46 20.73 12.21 7.77
N SER A 47 21.96 12.42 8.21
CA SER A 47 22.36 12.36 9.61
C SER A 47 22.66 13.75 10.15
N PHE A 48 21.96 14.14 11.21
CA PHE A 48 22.05 15.42 11.92
C PHE A 48 22.51 15.17 13.36
N GLY A 49 23.78 14.80 13.54
CA GLY A 49 24.27 14.26 14.82
C GLY A 49 23.61 12.92 15.12
N ASP A 50 22.86 12.83 16.22
CA ASP A 50 22.15 11.61 16.65
C ASP A 50 20.76 11.44 16.01
N VAL A 51 20.31 12.42 15.21
CA VAL A 51 19.01 12.39 14.52
C VAL A 51 19.22 11.97 13.08
N GLN A 52 18.42 11.03 12.59
CA GLN A 52 18.48 10.58 11.20
C GLN A 52 17.13 10.79 10.51
N TRP A 53 17.16 11.23 9.26
CA TRP A 53 16.01 11.37 8.37
C TRP A 53 16.22 10.55 7.11
N ILE A 54 15.12 10.21 6.45
CA ILE A 54 15.11 9.65 5.10
C ILE A 54 14.81 10.79 4.12
N ALA A 55 15.64 10.92 3.09
CA ALA A 55 15.34 11.68 1.89
C ALA A 55 15.00 10.70 0.76
N ARG A 56 13.74 10.74 0.31
CA ARG A 56 13.27 10.02 -0.88
C ARG A 56 13.19 11.00 -2.03
N VAL A 57 14.12 10.90 -2.97
CA VAL A 57 14.30 11.85 -4.09
C VAL A 57 13.91 11.16 -5.39
N GLN A 58 13.11 11.81 -6.23
CA GLN A 58 12.72 11.28 -7.53
C GLN A 58 13.92 11.31 -8.50
N LEU A 59 14.18 10.19 -9.18
CA LEU A 59 15.28 10.08 -10.14
C LEU A 59 14.91 10.62 -11.52
N GLU A 60 13.65 10.52 -11.90
CA GLU A 60 13.14 11.01 -13.19
C GLU A 60 12.56 12.43 -13.05
N PRO A 61 12.57 13.24 -14.14
CA PRO A 61 11.93 14.55 -14.13
C PRO A 61 10.46 14.48 -13.70
N SER A 62 10.05 15.44 -12.88
CA SER A 62 8.66 15.60 -12.48
C SER A 62 7.74 15.81 -13.68
N THR A 63 6.58 15.16 -13.62
CA THR A 63 5.48 15.31 -14.57
C THR A 63 4.21 15.66 -13.79
N PRO A 64 3.17 16.22 -14.43
CA PRO A 64 1.90 16.46 -13.74
C PRO A 64 1.33 15.20 -13.07
N LEU A 65 1.60 14.02 -13.64
CA LEU A 65 1.21 12.74 -13.09
C LEU A 65 1.98 12.42 -11.80
N THR A 66 3.32 12.44 -11.84
CA THR A 66 4.15 12.09 -10.66
C THR A 66 3.97 13.10 -9.53
N THR A 67 3.82 14.38 -9.86
CA THR A 67 3.42 15.42 -8.91
C THR A 67 2.09 15.12 -8.22
N SER A 68 1.08 14.68 -8.98
CA SER A 68 -0.24 14.34 -8.42
C SER A 68 -0.19 13.11 -7.52
N LEU A 69 0.58 12.09 -7.91
CA LEU A 69 0.78 10.87 -7.12
C LEU A 69 1.47 11.17 -5.78
N LEU A 70 2.58 11.92 -5.83
CA LEU A 70 3.34 12.27 -4.63
C LEU A 70 2.52 13.14 -3.67
N ARG A 71 1.69 14.05 -4.20
CA ARG A 71 0.75 14.83 -3.37
C ARG A 71 -0.30 13.95 -2.69
N ALA A 72 -0.91 13.04 -3.44
CA ALA A 72 -1.94 12.14 -2.92
C ALA A 72 -1.40 11.22 -1.81
N GLU A 73 -0.15 10.76 -1.93
CA GLU A 73 0.53 9.99 -0.90
C GLU A 73 0.67 10.79 0.41
N ILE A 74 1.21 12.01 0.34
CA ILE A 74 1.39 12.87 1.51
C ILE A 74 0.03 13.20 2.17
N ASP A 75 -0.96 13.57 1.37
CA ASP A 75 -2.32 13.87 1.85
C ASP A 75 -2.96 12.65 2.52
N THR A 76 -2.67 11.44 2.04
CA THR A 76 -3.14 10.19 2.64
C THR A 76 -2.44 9.92 3.97
N MET A 77 -1.12 10.07 4.05
CA MET A 77 -0.36 9.94 5.30
C MET A 77 -0.89 10.90 6.38
N ASP A 78 -1.20 12.14 6.00
CA ASP A 78 -1.79 13.13 6.90
C ASP A 78 -3.20 12.74 7.36
N LEU A 79 -4.05 12.24 6.45
CA LEU A 79 -5.39 11.76 6.78
C LEU A 79 -5.35 10.61 7.79
N VAL A 80 -4.52 9.61 7.53
CA VAL A 80 -4.43 8.42 8.37
C VAL A 80 -3.86 8.79 9.74
N ARG A 81 -2.80 9.63 9.79
CA ARG A 81 -2.27 10.17 11.06
C ARG A 81 -3.31 10.98 11.85
N ALA A 82 -4.17 11.72 11.16
CA ALA A 82 -5.19 12.54 11.82
C ALA A 82 -6.36 11.73 12.39
N ARG A 83 -6.61 10.51 11.89
CA ARG A 83 -7.82 9.72 12.21
C ARG A 83 -7.55 8.38 12.87
N THR A 84 -6.29 7.98 13.01
CA THR A 84 -5.90 6.67 13.54
C THR A 84 -4.65 6.79 14.42
N ASN A 85 -4.33 5.71 15.11
CA ASN A 85 -3.06 5.53 15.81
C ASN A 85 -2.10 4.64 14.99
N ILE A 86 -2.32 4.47 13.69
CA ILE A 86 -1.40 3.71 12.83
C ILE A 86 -0.04 4.43 12.84
N PRO A 87 1.06 3.72 13.12
CA PRO A 87 2.37 4.33 13.07
C PRO A 87 2.76 4.61 11.61
N ILE A 88 2.95 5.88 11.28
CA ILE A 88 3.33 6.37 9.93
C ILE A 88 4.51 7.32 10.08
N PRO A 89 5.53 7.28 9.19
CA PRO A 89 6.72 8.11 9.32
C PRO A 89 6.35 9.58 9.29
N LYS A 90 6.85 10.37 10.25
CA LYS A 90 6.63 11.81 10.24
C LYS A 90 7.28 12.43 9.01
N VAL A 91 6.50 13.18 8.22
CA VAL A 91 7.03 13.97 7.10
C VAL A 91 7.52 15.31 7.65
N PHE A 92 8.77 15.66 7.38
CA PHE A 92 9.41 16.92 7.82
C PHE A 92 9.31 18.02 6.76
N GLY A 93 9.30 17.65 5.49
CA GLY A 93 9.20 18.58 4.37
C GLY A 93 9.21 17.84 3.04
N TYR A 94 8.70 18.46 2.00
CA TYR A 94 8.63 17.85 0.68
C TYR A 94 8.50 18.91 -0.41
N GLU A 95 8.92 18.55 -1.62
CA GLU A 95 8.61 19.27 -2.85
C GLU A 95 8.12 18.26 -3.87
N VAL A 96 7.04 18.56 -4.60
CA VAL A 96 6.38 17.57 -5.48
C VAL A 96 6.78 17.66 -6.94
N ASN A 97 7.60 18.64 -7.28
CA ASN A 97 8.08 18.87 -8.63
C ASN A 97 9.51 19.42 -8.58
N ASP A 98 10.13 19.57 -9.74
CA ASP A 98 11.53 19.97 -9.85
C ASP A 98 11.72 21.50 -9.76
N GLU A 99 10.64 22.27 -9.63
CA GLU A 99 10.65 23.74 -9.53
C GLU A 99 11.06 24.21 -8.12
N ASN A 100 12.13 23.64 -7.58
CA ASN A 100 12.66 23.93 -6.26
C ASN A 100 14.20 23.92 -6.27
N ILE A 101 14.84 24.35 -5.19
CA ILE A 101 16.30 24.53 -5.12
C ILE A 101 17.11 23.22 -5.26
N VAL A 102 16.51 22.07 -4.98
CA VAL A 102 17.13 20.74 -5.13
C VAL A 102 17.10 20.30 -6.60
N GLY A 103 16.17 20.86 -7.39
CA GLY A 103 15.99 20.50 -8.80
C GLY A 103 15.35 19.13 -9.01
N SER A 104 14.73 18.56 -7.98
CA SER A 104 13.98 17.29 -8.05
C SER A 104 12.87 17.27 -7.00
N ALA A 105 11.78 16.56 -7.28
CA ALA A 105 10.77 16.22 -6.28
C ALA A 105 11.36 15.34 -5.16
N PHE A 106 11.00 15.60 -3.91
CA PHE A 106 11.48 14.83 -2.77
C PHE A 106 10.51 14.82 -1.59
N ILE A 107 10.66 13.83 -0.70
CA ILE A 107 10.10 13.82 0.65
C ILE A 107 11.23 13.62 1.66
N LEU A 108 11.26 14.46 2.68
CA LEU A 108 12.05 14.27 3.90
C LEU A 108 11.15 13.72 5.00
N MET A 109 11.50 12.58 5.56
CA MET A 109 10.69 11.90 6.57
C MET A 109 11.54 11.26 7.67
N GLU A 110 10.88 10.84 8.74
CA GLU A 110 11.47 10.16 9.88
C GLU A 110 12.19 8.87 9.46
N PHE A 111 13.42 8.70 9.97
CA PHE A 111 14.10 7.42 9.93
C PHE A 111 13.80 6.68 11.24
N LEU A 112 13.28 5.46 11.12
CA LEU A 112 13.05 4.56 12.25
C LEU A 112 14.02 3.38 12.13
N LEU A 113 14.82 3.17 13.17
CA LEU A 113 15.79 2.09 13.20
C LEU A 113 15.06 0.76 13.38
N GLY A 114 14.96 0.00 12.29
CA GLY A 114 14.33 -1.31 12.26
C GLY A 114 14.63 -2.04 10.95
N SER A 115 14.07 -3.23 10.83
CA SER A 115 14.16 -4.05 9.62
C SER A 115 12.78 -4.19 8.99
N SER A 116 12.72 -4.31 7.66
CA SER A 116 11.48 -4.72 7.02
C SER A 116 11.06 -6.09 7.57
N ALA A 117 9.77 -6.36 7.66
CA ALA A 117 9.28 -7.67 8.09
C ALA A 117 9.70 -8.79 7.11
N MET A 118 10.07 -8.44 5.86
CA MET A 118 10.74 -9.34 4.90
C MET A 118 12.12 -9.79 5.40
N ASP A 119 12.91 -8.85 5.92
CA ASP A 119 14.32 -9.03 6.22
C ASP A 119 14.59 -9.42 7.68
N ALA A 120 13.60 -9.20 8.56
CA ALA A 120 13.75 -9.36 10.00
C ALA A 120 14.17 -10.78 10.45
N GLU A 121 14.04 -11.79 9.58
CA GLU A 121 14.45 -13.17 9.84
C GLU A 121 15.58 -13.67 8.93
N GLY A 122 16.37 -12.77 8.32
CA GLY A 122 17.50 -13.16 7.45
C GLY A 122 17.22 -13.01 5.95
N GLY A 123 16.09 -12.40 5.60
CA GLY A 123 15.78 -11.90 4.27
C GLY A 123 15.71 -12.95 3.16
N TYR A 124 15.86 -12.47 1.93
CA TYR A 124 15.76 -13.31 0.73
C TYR A 124 16.76 -14.47 0.70
N ASP A 125 17.97 -14.25 1.21
CA ASP A 125 19.04 -15.25 1.18
C ASP A 125 18.77 -16.43 2.12
N SER A 126 18.02 -16.20 3.21
CA SER A 126 17.70 -17.25 4.19
C SER A 126 16.35 -17.89 3.93
N HIS A 127 15.37 -17.12 3.46
CA HIS A 127 13.95 -17.55 3.40
C HIS A 127 13.24 -17.17 2.09
N HIS A 128 13.97 -16.81 1.03
CA HIS A 128 13.42 -16.44 -0.29
C HIS A 128 12.37 -15.31 -0.23
N GLY A 129 12.49 -14.42 0.76
CA GLY A 129 11.59 -13.30 0.97
C GLY A 129 10.30 -13.69 1.70
N GLN A 130 10.17 -14.94 2.15
CA GLN A 130 9.07 -15.36 3.00
C GLN A 130 9.44 -15.16 4.47
N ALA A 131 8.74 -14.25 5.13
CA ALA A 131 8.90 -14.11 6.57
C ALA A 131 8.20 -15.29 7.28
N GLN A 132 8.86 -16.01 8.19
CA GLN A 132 8.26 -17.06 9.04
C GLN A 132 7.37 -16.48 10.15
N LEU A 133 6.87 -15.26 9.95
CA LEU A 133 5.94 -14.54 10.83
C LEU A 133 4.62 -15.30 11.03
N ALA A 134 4.34 -16.26 10.16
CA ALA A 134 3.37 -17.32 10.33
C ALA A 134 3.24 -17.90 11.75
N GLU A 135 4.37 -18.07 12.46
CA GLU A 135 4.38 -18.62 13.83
C GLU A 135 4.16 -17.55 14.92
N ARG A 136 4.10 -16.28 14.54
CA ARG A 136 4.01 -15.13 15.43
C ARG A 136 2.61 -14.54 15.43
N ARG A 137 1.70 -15.22 16.16
CA ARG A 137 0.36 -14.67 16.48
C ARG A 137 0.37 -13.17 16.88
N PRO A 138 1.32 -12.68 17.70
CA PRO A 138 1.37 -11.25 18.03
C PRO A 138 1.56 -10.33 16.82
N PHE A 139 2.29 -10.77 15.78
CA PHE A 139 2.46 -10.00 14.56
C PHE A 139 1.13 -9.87 13.80
N TYR A 140 0.42 -10.98 13.58
CA TYR A 140 -0.88 -10.94 12.90
C TYR A 140 -1.92 -10.12 13.68
N ASP A 141 -1.87 -10.16 15.00
CA ASP A 141 -2.70 -9.32 15.86
C ASP A 141 -2.47 -7.81 15.63
N GLU A 142 -1.21 -7.38 15.56
CA GLU A 142 -0.84 -5.98 15.30
C GLU A 142 -1.19 -5.57 13.85
N VAL A 143 -0.93 -6.43 12.87
CA VAL A 143 -1.31 -6.20 11.47
C VAL A 143 -2.83 -6.11 11.30
N ALA A 144 -3.59 -6.96 12.00
CA ALA A 144 -5.05 -6.90 12.00
C ALA A 144 -5.56 -5.60 12.62
N GLU A 145 -4.98 -5.17 13.74
CA GLU A 145 -5.33 -3.89 14.38
C GLU A 145 -5.10 -2.71 13.44
N ILE A 146 -3.97 -2.70 12.73
CA ILE A 146 -3.65 -1.68 11.72
C ILE A 146 -4.66 -1.70 10.57
N GLN A 147 -5.01 -2.87 10.03
CA GLN A 147 -5.97 -2.96 8.93
C GLN A 147 -7.38 -2.52 9.36
N VAL A 148 -7.80 -2.88 10.57
CA VAL A 148 -9.08 -2.43 11.15
C VAL A 148 -9.09 -0.91 11.29
N GLN A 149 -8.04 -0.31 11.85
CA GLN A 149 -7.92 1.15 11.94
C GLN A 149 -7.91 1.82 10.56
N MET A 150 -7.18 1.27 9.60
CA MET A 150 -7.06 1.82 8.24
C MET A 150 -8.42 1.84 7.54
N THR A 151 -9.16 0.73 7.60
CA THR A 151 -10.48 0.60 6.97
C THR A 151 -11.60 1.28 7.76
N SER A 152 -11.36 1.67 9.01
CA SER A 152 -12.25 2.57 9.77
C SER A 152 -12.22 4.01 9.21
N VAL A 153 -11.12 4.41 8.55
CA VAL A 153 -11.04 5.70 7.87
C VAL A 153 -11.81 5.62 6.56
N ARG A 154 -12.98 6.25 6.51
CA ARG A 154 -13.86 6.19 5.34
C ARG A 154 -14.24 7.57 4.84
N LEU A 155 -14.39 7.70 3.52
CA LEU A 155 -14.82 8.91 2.83
C LEU A 155 -16.04 8.64 1.94
N PRO A 156 -16.85 9.66 1.60
CA PRO A 156 -18.11 9.46 0.88
C PRO A 156 -17.94 9.08 -0.61
N LYS A 157 -16.74 9.20 -1.16
CA LYS A 157 -16.42 8.93 -2.57
C LYS A 157 -15.17 8.07 -2.65
N ILE A 158 -14.98 7.46 -3.82
CA ILE A 158 -13.80 6.66 -4.18
C ILE A 158 -12.85 7.55 -4.95
N GLY A 159 -11.60 7.63 -4.48
CA GLY A 159 -10.57 8.41 -5.14
C GLY A 159 -9.33 8.70 -4.31
N SER A 160 -8.41 9.44 -4.91
CA SER A 160 -7.20 9.93 -4.25
C SER A 160 -7.53 10.98 -3.20
N ILE A 161 -6.77 11.00 -2.12
CA ILE A 161 -7.00 11.93 -1.01
C ILE A 161 -6.49 13.32 -1.39
N VAL A 162 -7.30 14.33 -1.10
CA VAL A 162 -6.96 15.73 -1.32
C VAL A 162 -7.12 16.49 -0.01
N ARG A 163 -6.01 16.95 0.56
CA ARG A 163 -6.03 17.78 1.75
C ARG A 163 -6.48 19.20 1.39
N ARG A 164 -7.51 19.70 2.09
CA ARG A 164 -8.05 21.05 1.90
C ARG A 164 -7.54 22.03 2.95
N SER A 165 -7.37 21.54 4.17
CA SER A 165 -6.80 22.27 5.31
C SER A 165 -6.18 21.27 6.28
N GLU A 166 -5.69 21.74 7.44
CA GLU A 166 -5.01 20.86 8.38
C GLU A 166 -5.87 19.68 8.85
N SER A 167 -7.18 19.87 8.98
CA SER A 167 -8.14 18.88 9.48
C SER A 167 -9.22 18.48 8.49
N SER A 168 -9.20 19.02 7.26
CA SER A 168 -10.23 18.77 6.24
C SER A 168 -9.66 18.05 5.03
N PHE A 169 -10.28 16.94 4.67
CA PHE A 169 -9.89 16.08 3.56
C PHE A 169 -11.08 15.85 2.63
N ASP A 170 -10.80 15.81 1.33
CA ASP A 170 -11.73 15.56 0.25
C ASP A 170 -11.19 14.45 -0.65
N VAL A 171 -11.96 14.07 -1.67
CA VAL A 171 -11.62 12.99 -2.60
C VAL A 171 -11.53 13.54 -4.02
N GLY A 172 -10.37 13.35 -4.64
CA GLY A 172 -10.06 13.74 -6.01
C GLY A 172 -10.03 12.54 -6.98
N PRO A 173 -9.73 12.80 -8.26
CA PRO A 173 -9.56 11.74 -9.26
C PRO A 173 -8.34 10.85 -8.94
N ILE A 174 -8.47 9.56 -9.18
CA ILE A 174 -7.36 8.61 -9.15
C ILE A 174 -6.54 8.80 -10.44
N PRO A 175 -5.22 9.03 -10.35
CA PRO A 175 -4.37 9.14 -11.52
C PRO A 175 -4.53 7.95 -12.48
N ARG A 176 -4.60 8.23 -13.79
CA ARG A 176 -4.85 7.26 -14.89
C ARG A 176 -6.24 6.60 -14.92
N LEU A 177 -7.05 6.71 -13.87
CA LEU A 177 -8.39 6.10 -13.80
C LEU A 177 -9.53 7.13 -13.86
N GLY A 178 -9.35 8.30 -13.24
CA GLY A 178 -10.35 9.38 -13.16
C GLY A 178 -11.13 9.40 -11.84
N GLY A 179 -12.32 9.99 -11.84
CA GLY A 179 -13.15 10.19 -10.64
C GLY A 179 -13.18 11.66 -10.17
N PRO A 180 -13.49 11.94 -8.89
CA PRO A 180 -13.87 10.97 -7.84
C PRO A 180 -15.18 10.27 -8.16
N PHE A 181 -15.34 9.00 -7.75
CA PHE A 181 -16.55 8.22 -8.01
C PHE A 181 -17.49 8.25 -6.81
N VAL A 182 -18.78 8.46 -7.05
CA VAL A 182 -19.79 8.49 -5.98
C VAL A 182 -20.23 7.06 -5.63
N THR A 183 -20.08 6.13 -6.57
CA THR A 183 -20.51 4.75 -6.37
C THR A 183 -19.45 3.72 -6.73
N ALA A 184 -19.50 2.56 -6.08
CA ALA A 184 -18.66 1.41 -6.42
C ALA A 184 -18.86 0.97 -7.88
N ALA A 185 -20.10 0.95 -8.36
CA ALA A 185 -20.39 0.59 -9.75
C ALA A 185 -19.77 1.55 -10.77
N GLU A 186 -19.72 2.86 -10.49
CA GLU A 186 -19.02 3.84 -11.34
C GLU A 186 -17.52 3.56 -11.40
N PHE A 187 -16.90 3.31 -10.25
CA PHE A 187 -15.49 2.94 -10.16
C PHE A 187 -15.20 1.64 -10.94
N LEU A 188 -15.96 0.57 -10.71
CA LEU A 188 -15.77 -0.72 -11.38
C LEU A 188 -15.89 -0.59 -12.91
N LYS A 189 -16.85 0.20 -13.39
CA LYS A 189 -17.00 0.49 -14.83
C LYS A 189 -15.85 1.33 -15.39
N ALA A 190 -15.31 2.26 -14.61
CA ALA A 190 -14.15 3.06 -15.03
C ALA A 190 -12.90 2.17 -15.07
N TRP A 191 -12.72 1.30 -14.08
CA TRP A 191 -11.63 0.33 -14.03
C TRP A 191 -11.71 -0.60 -15.24
N ALA A 192 -12.87 -1.20 -15.50
CA ALA A 192 -13.08 -2.11 -16.63
C ALA A 192 -12.76 -1.49 -18.00
N ARG A 193 -13.00 -0.18 -18.19
CA ARG A 193 -12.66 0.54 -19.43
C ARG A 193 -11.16 0.78 -19.61
N ASN A 194 -10.42 0.85 -18.52
CA ASN A 194 -8.98 1.16 -18.52
C ASN A 194 -8.10 -0.07 -18.26
N ALA A 195 -8.68 -1.19 -17.84
CA ALA A 195 -7.98 -2.43 -17.55
C ALA A 195 -7.22 -2.92 -18.79
N LYS A 196 -5.91 -3.14 -18.60
CA LYS A 196 -5.02 -3.70 -19.62
C LYS A 196 -4.11 -4.70 -18.93
N PHE A 197 -4.23 -5.96 -19.34
CA PHE A 197 -3.34 -7.00 -18.86
C PHE A 197 -1.90 -6.69 -19.30
N PRO A 198 -0.90 -6.76 -18.39
CA PRO A 198 0.45 -6.28 -18.70
C PRO A 198 1.25 -7.25 -19.57
N PHE A 199 0.92 -8.54 -19.58
CA PHE A 199 1.59 -9.53 -20.43
C PHE A 199 0.93 -9.66 -21.81
N SER A 200 1.76 -9.92 -22.82
CA SER A 200 1.27 -10.21 -24.17
C SER A 200 0.73 -11.64 -24.26
N ASP A 201 -0.16 -11.88 -25.23
CA ASP A 201 -0.68 -13.22 -25.49
C ASP A 201 0.43 -14.25 -25.73
N GLN A 202 1.54 -13.81 -26.35
CA GLN A 202 2.70 -14.67 -26.61
C GLN A 202 3.42 -15.03 -25.32
N ALA A 203 3.64 -14.06 -24.42
CA ALA A 203 4.27 -14.31 -23.13
C ALA A 203 3.43 -15.27 -22.27
N ILE A 204 2.10 -15.15 -22.31
CA ILE A 204 1.17 -16.06 -21.61
C ILE A 204 1.26 -17.47 -22.19
N ARG A 205 1.27 -17.61 -23.53
CA ARG A 205 1.42 -18.90 -24.22
C ARG A 205 2.73 -19.61 -23.83
N GLU A 206 3.81 -18.84 -23.75
CA GLU A 206 5.13 -19.36 -23.36
C GLU A 206 5.17 -19.77 -21.88
N ALA A 207 4.58 -18.97 -21.00
CA ALA A 207 4.56 -19.25 -19.56
C ALA A 207 3.72 -20.49 -19.18
N MET A 208 2.62 -20.73 -19.89
CA MET A 208 1.65 -21.77 -19.51
C MET A 208 1.98 -23.19 -20.00
N ASN A 209 3.06 -23.40 -20.76
CA ASN A 209 3.64 -24.69 -21.18
C ASN A 209 2.67 -25.91 -21.28
N GLY A 210 1.60 -25.80 -22.07
CA GLY A 210 0.63 -26.90 -22.30
C GLY A 210 -0.65 -26.86 -21.43
N GLY A 211 -0.81 -25.86 -20.57
CA GLY A 211 -2.04 -25.58 -19.82
C GLY A 211 -3.18 -25.01 -20.69
N PRO A 212 -4.31 -24.61 -20.09
CA PRO A 212 -5.52 -24.16 -20.78
C PRO A 212 -5.40 -22.73 -21.33
N VAL A 213 -4.45 -22.50 -22.24
CA VAL A 213 -4.05 -21.15 -22.69
C VAL A 213 -5.20 -20.37 -23.31
N GLU A 214 -6.00 -20.99 -24.18
CA GLU A 214 -7.11 -20.29 -24.85
C GLU A 214 -8.22 -19.88 -23.88
N GLU A 215 -8.46 -20.69 -22.84
CA GLU A 215 -9.47 -20.39 -21.81
C GLU A 215 -9.02 -19.22 -20.92
N VAL A 216 -7.74 -19.20 -20.55
CA VAL A 216 -7.14 -18.09 -19.78
C VAL A 216 -7.12 -16.81 -20.61
N LEU A 217 -6.67 -16.84 -21.87
CA LEU A 217 -6.69 -15.67 -22.75
C LEU A 217 -8.11 -15.15 -22.98
N SER A 218 -9.08 -16.05 -23.18
CA SER A 218 -10.49 -15.69 -23.28
C SER A 218 -10.98 -15.01 -22.00
N SER A 219 -10.62 -15.54 -20.83
CA SER A 219 -10.99 -14.97 -19.53
C SER A 219 -10.40 -13.59 -19.32
N ILE A 220 -9.10 -13.40 -19.60
CA ILE A 220 -8.40 -12.11 -19.50
C ILE A 220 -9.08 -11.06 -20.39
N ARG A 221 -9.42 -11.40 -21.63
CA ARG A 221 -10.05 -10.47 -22.58
C ARG A 221 -11.49 -10.13 -22.23
N ASN A 222 -12.26 -11.11 -21.74
CA ASN A 222 -13.68 -10.93 -21.49
C ASN A 222 -13.99 -10.40 -20.09
N PHE A 223 -13.11 -10.61 -19.11
CA PHE A 223 -13.32 -10.22 -17.71
C PHE A 223 -13.68 -8.72 -17.55
N PRO A 224 -12.96 -7.75 -18.16
CA PRO A 224 -13.34 -6.35 -18.05
C PRO A 224 -14.75 -6.07 -18.61
N HIS A 225 -15.12 -6.70 -19.72
CA HIS A 225 -16.44 -6.52 -20.32
C HIS A 225 -17.56 -7.10 -19.43
N TYR A 226 -17.34 -8.29 -18.86
CA TYR A 226 -18.27 -8.88 -17.90
C TYR A 226 -18.41 -7.99 -16.66
N LEU A 227 -17.29 -7.53 -16.09
CA LEU A 227 -17.28 -6.67 -14.92
C LEU A 227 -18.08 -5.38 -15.16
N GLN A 228 -17.91 -4.76 -16.32
CA GLN A 228 -18.67 -3.56 -16.70
C GLN A 228 -20.19 -3.82 -16.72
N THR A 229 -20.60 -5.01 -17.16
CA THR A 229 -22.01 -5.44 -17.27
C THR A 229 -22.62 -5.76 -15.90
N VAL A 230 -21.85 -6.39 -15.01
CA VAL A 230 -22.34 -6.82 -13.69
C VAL A 230 -22.07 -5.83 -12.55
N ALA A 231 -21.34 -4.73 -12.79
CA ALA A 231 -20.91 -3.77 -11.77
C ALA A 231 -22.01 -3.36 -10.77
N HIS A 232 -23.24 -3.08 -11.24
CA HIS A 232 -24.36 -2.71 -10.35
C HIS A 232 -24.89 -3.86 -9.50
N LYS A 233 -24.72 -5.11 -9.94
CA LYS A 233 -25.19 -6.30 -9.23
C LYS A 233 -24.24 -6.74 -8.12
N ILE A 234 -22.94 -6.54 -8.33
CA ILE A 234 -21.88 -6.98 -7.40
C ILE A 234 -21.51 -5.91 -6.36
N SER A 235 -21.94 -4.66 -6.55
CA SER A 235 -21.68 -3.55 -5.61
C SER A 235 -22.64 -3.60 -4.42
N ALA A 236 -22.37 -4.47 -3.44
CA ALA A 236 -23.21 -4.63 -2.25
C ALA A 236 -23.26 -3.33 -1.43
N THR A 237 -22.13 -2.61 -1.31
CA THR A 237 -22.07 -1.29 -0.67
C THR A 237 -21.88 -0.17 -1.71
N ASN A 238 -22.88 0.01 -2.58
CA ASN A 238 -22.71 0.88 -3.75
C ASN A 238 -22.51 2.37 -3.42
N HIS A 239 -22.99 2.90 -2.29
CA HIS A 239 -23.00 4.33 -1.98
C HIS A 239 -22.08 4.73 -0.81
N GLY A 240 -21.09 3.88 -0.49
CA GLY A 240 -20.11 4.15 0.56
C GLY A 240 -20.70 4.10 1.99
N PRO A 241 -19.99 4.66 2.98
CA PRO A 241 -18.67 5.28 2.83
C PRO A 241 -17.58 4.24 2.51
N PHE A 242 -16.53 4.69 1.83
CA PHE A 242 -15.48 3.86 1.25
C PHE A 242 -14.19 3.92 2.08
N PRO A 243 -13.59 2.77 2.45
CA PRO A 243 -12.39 2.72 3.28
C PRO A 243 -11.15 3.18 2.52
N ILE A 244 -10.19 3.73 3.26
CA ILE A 244 -8.80 3.86 2.80
C ILE A 244 -8.22 2.45 2.63
N TYR A 245 -7.49 2.27 1.53
CA TYR A 245 -6.79 1.04 1.21
C TYR A 245 -5.35 1.34 0.81
N HIS A 246 -4.43 0.55 1.36
CA HIS A 246 -3.02 0.58 1.04
C HIS A 246 -2.73 -0.52 0.01
N PRO A 247 -2.44 -0.17 -1.26
CA PRO A 247 -2.36 -1.15 -2.35
C PRO A 247 -1.19 -2.14 -2.19
N ASP A 248 -0.14 -1.73 -1.46
CA ASP A 248 1.04 -2.56 -1.21
C ASP A 248 1.21 -2.90 0.28
N PHE A 249 0.12 -3.28 0.95
CA PHE A 249 0.17 -3.69 2.37
C PHE A 249 0.83 -5.07 2.52
N TYR A 250 2.16 -5.07 2.36
CA TYR A 250 3.02 -6.22 2.33
C TYR A 250 4.12 -6.12 3.38
N HIS A 251 4.74 -7.25 3.73
CA HIS A 251 5.73 -7.31 4.80
C HIS A 251 7.02 -6.53 4.48
N SER A 252 7.30 -6.18 3.21
CA SER A 252 8.37 -5.24 2.86
C SER A 252 8.11 -3.81 3.35
N ASN A 253 6.84 -3.44 3.50
CA ASN A 253 6.39 -2.10 3.87
C ASN A 253 5.98 -1.99 5.35
N ILE A 254 6.27 -3.02 6.14
CA ILE A 254 6.08 -3.07 7.59
C ILE A 254 7.47 -3.12 8.22
N ILE A 255 7.81 -2.10 9.00
CA ILE A 255 9.11 -2.04 9.69
C ILE A 255 8.94 -2.53 11.12
N LEU A 256 9.83 -3.43 11.53
CA LEU A 256 9.85 -4.06 12.85
C LEU A 256 11.05 -3.59 13.68
N ASP A 257 10.89 -3.52 15.00
CA ASP A 257 12.00 -3.41 15.92
C ASP A 257 12.68 -4.77 16.18
N ASN A 258 13.68 -4.77 17.07
CA ASN A 258 14.41 -5.98 17.45
C ASN A 258 13.54 -6.99 18.24
N ASP A 259 12.40 -6.56 18.78
CA ASP A 259 11.43 -7.40 19.50
C ASP A 259 10.27 -7.83 18.58
N PHE A 260 10.38 -7.58 17.28
CA PHE A 260 9.39 -7.85 16.24
C PHE A 260 8.05 -7.14 16.43
N LYS A 261 8.06 -5.97 17.07
CA LYS A 261 6.92 -5.05 17.15
C LYS A 261 6.88 -4.14 15.94
N ILE A 262 5.68 -3.82 15.48
CA ILE A 262 5.52 -2.92 14.33
C ILE A 262 5.89 -1.50 14.74
N LEU A 263 6.97 -0.98 14.17
CA LEU A 263 7.42 0.39 14.36
C LEU A 263 6.69 1.36 13.45
N VAL A 264 6.48 0.98 12.18
CA VAL A 264 5.89 1.87 11.18
C VAL A 264 5.41 1.16 9.92
N ILE A 265 4.35 1.70 9.30
CA ILE A 265 3.87 1.36 7.96
C ILE A 265 4.34 2.42 6.97
N VAL A 266 5.10 2.00 5.97
CA VAL A 266 5.70 2.86 4.95
C VAL A 266 5.07 2.66 3.58
N ASP A 267 5.46 3.50 2.63
CA ASP A 267 5.10 3.41 1.21
C ASP A 267 3.58 3.49 0.92
N TRP A 268 3.00 4.64 1.26
CA TRP A 268 1.59 4.95 1.00
C TRP A 268 1.32 5.36 -0.46
N GLU A 269 2.25 5.07 -1.38
CA GLU A 269 2.09 5.39 -2.79
C GLU A 269 0.86 4.66 -3.37
N GLY A 270 0.01 5.41 -4.10
CA GLY A 270 -1.22 4.87 -4.68
C GLY A 270 -2.35 4.59 -3.68
N ALA A 271 -2.15 4.83 -2.39
CA ALA A 271 -3.20 4.71 -1.39
C ALA A 271 -4.37 5.64 -1.73
N SER A 272 -5.59 5.09 -1.62
CA SER A 272 -6.81 5.78 -2.01
C SER A 272 -8.00 5.16 -1.29
N THR A 273 -9.17 5.78 -1.43
CA THR A 273 -10.41 5.11 -1.06
C THR A 273 -10.87 4.16 -2.16
N VAL A 274 -11.36 2.99 -1.79
CA VAL A 274 -11.77 1.90 -2.71
C VAL A 274 -13.15 1.33 -2.36
N PRO A 275 -13.85 0.66 -3.28
CA PRO A 275 -14.99 -0.18 -2.93
C PRO A 275 -14.59 -1.26 -1.90
N TRP A 276 -15.51 -1.67 -1.04
CA TRP A 276 -15.28 -2.80 -0.12
C TRP A 276 -14.96 -4.09 -0.88
N GLU A 277 -15.49 -4.20 -2.11
CA GLU A 277 -15.28 -5.31 -3.03
C GLU A 277 -13.81 -5.48 -3.47
N LEU A 278 -12.92 -4.53 -3.16
CA LEU A 278 -11.48 -4.57 -3.46
C LEU A 278 -10.60 -4.74 -2.21
N VAL A 279 -11.18 -4.84 -1.01
CA VAL A 279 -10.40 -4.95 0.22
C VAL A 279 -9.98 -6.41 0.43
N GLU A 280 -8.67 -6.65 0.36
CA GLU A 280 -8.03 -7.95 0.56
C GLU A 280 -7.29 -8.02 1.91
N PRO A 281 -6.96 -9.22 2.42
CA PRO A 281 -6.01 -9.35 3.52
C PRO A 281 -4.61 -8.79 3.10
N PRO A 282 -3.70 -8.58 4.06
CA PRO A 282 -2.31 -8.25 3.76
C PRO A 282 -1.72 -9.17 2.69
N LEU A 283 -0.89 -8.63 1.80
CA LEU A 283 -0.40 -9.35 0.62
C LEU A 283 0.39 -10.62 0.95
N LEU A 284 0.96 -10.71 2.16
CA LEU A 284 1.64 -11.91 2.66
C LEU A 284 0.70 -13.10 2.95
N LEU A 285 -0.61 -12.87 2.92
CA LEU A 285 -1.68 -13.86 3.06
C LEU A 285 -2.43 -14.08 1.73
N SER A 286 -1.89 -13.55 0.63
CA SER A 286 -2.46 -13.75 -0.70
C SER A 286 -2.47 -15.23 -1.07
N LEU A 287 -3.57 -15.65 -1.67
CA LEU A 287 -3.79 -17.00 -2.18
C LEU A 287 -4.57 -16.88 -3.48
N VAL A 288 -4.21 -17.70 -4.46
CA VAL A 288 -5.01 -17.85 -5.67
C VAL A 288 -6.35 -18.46 -5.26
N PRO A 289 -7.50 -17.81 -5.56
CA PRO A 289 -8.80 -18.39 -5.30
C PRO A 289 -8.98 -19.68 -6.09
N PRO A 290 -9.59 -20.74 -5.52
CA PRO A 290 -9.77 -22.01 -6.23
C PRO A 290 -10.42 -21.92 -7.63
N PRO A 291 -11.38 -21.00 -7.89
CA PRO A 291 -11.92 -20.83 -9.25
C PRO A 291 -10.92 -20.32 -10.30
N MET A 292 -9.76 -19.83 -9.88
CA MET A 292 -8.70 -19.26 -10.73
C MET A 292 -7.43 -20.12 -10.76
N ASP A 293 -7.42 -21.23 -10.04
CA ASP A 293 -6.27 -22.10 -9.84
C ASP A 293 -6.40 -23.40 -10.65
N ASP A 294 -5.33 -24.19 -10.79
CA ASP A 294 -5.43 -25.47 -11.51
C ASP A 294 -6.22 -26.49 -10.65
N PRO A 295 -7.35 -27.05 -11.14
CA PRO A 295 -8.11 -28.05 -10.39
C PRO A 295 -7.27 -29.29 -10.02
N ASN A 296 -6.20 -29.58 -10.76
CA ASN A 296 -5.29 -30.68 -10.46
C ASN A 296 -4.41 -30.41 -9.25
N ASP A 297 -4.33 -29.19 -8.75
CA ASP A 297 -3.56 -28.86 -7.56
C ASP A 297 -4.32 -29.18 -6.27
N TYR A 298 -5.58 -29.63 -6.38
CA TYR A 298 -6.43 -29.98 -5.23
C TYR A 298 -6.59 -31.50 -5.09
N ASP A 299 -6.64 -31.97 -3.85
CA ASP A 299 -6.93 -33.36 -3.52
C ASP A 299 -8.43 -33.67 -3.56
N CYS A 300 -8.81 -34.93 -3.29
CA CYS A 300 -10.21 -35.34 -3.31
C CYS A 300 -11.07 -34.71 -2.20
N THR A 301 -10.46 -34.02 -1.23
CA THR A 301 -11.14 -33.28 -0.16
C THR A 301 -11.31 -31.79 -0.51
N GLY A 302 -10.74 -31.33 -1.63
CA GLY A 302 -10.76 -29.94 -2.04
C GLY A 302 -9.68 -29.08 -1.37
N LEU A 303 -8.65 -29.71 -0.77
CA LEU A 303 -7.50 -29.02 -0.22
C LEU A 303 -6.36 -29.00 -1.23
N HIS A 304 -5.60 -27.90 -1.27
CA HIS A 304 -4.42 -27.80 -2.11
C HIS A 304 -3.38 -28.85 -1.71
N LYS A 305 -2.73 -29.50 -2.68
CA LYS A 305 -1.76 -30.58 -2.46
C LYS A 305 -0.48 -30.07 -1.83
N GLU A 306 -0.02 -28.89 -2.25
CA GLU A 306 1.15 -28.25 -1.66
C GLU A 306 0.90 -27.86 -0.19
N GLU A 307 1.90 -28.12 0.65
CA GLU A 307 1.84 -27.85 2.08
C GLU A 307 1.83 -26.35 2.38
N GLU A 308 2.55 -25.55 1.58
CA GLU A 308 2.63 -24.11 1.75
C GLU A 308 1.28 -23.42 1.52
N SER A 309 0.58 -23.74 0.43
CA SER A 309 -0.77 -23.21 0.17
C SER A 309 -1.77 -23.58 1.28
N ARG A 310 -1.67 -24.80 1.83
CA ARG A 310 -2.47 -25.22 3.00
C ARG A 310 -2.15 -24.41 4.25
N ARG A 311 -0.85 -24.20 4.51
CA ARG A 311 -0.38 -23.37 5.64
C ARG A 311 -0.90 -21.94 5.50
N ARG A 312 -0.77 -21.34 4.32
CA ARG A 312 -1.25 -19.98 4.01
C ARG A 312 -2.77 -19.86 4.17
N LEU A 313 -3.53 -20.88 3.79
CA LEU A 313 -4.99 -20.92 3.98
C LEU A 313 -5.35 -20.90 5.46
N TYR A 314 -4.62 -21.68 6.27
CA TYR A 314 -4.77 -21.67 7.71
C TYR A 314 -4.40 -20.30 8.31
N GLU A 315 -3.27 -19.72 7.92
CA GLU A 315 -2.83 -18.38 8.35
C GLU A 315 -3.88 -17.31 8.03
N ARG A 316 -4.45 -17.34 6.83
CA ARG A 316 -5.52 -16.43 6.42
C ARG A 316 -6.76 -16.59 7.31
N ALA A 317 -7.15 -17.81 7.65
CA ALA A 317 -8.27 -18.06 8.55
C ALA A 317 -8.00 -17.55 9.97
N GLU A 318 -6.79 -17.75 10.51
CA GLU A 318 -6.39 -17.21 11.81
C GLU A 318 -6.33 -15.68 11.79
N TYR A 319 -5.83 -15.07 10.71
CA TYR A 319 -5.80 -13.63 10.54
C TYR A 319 -7.21 -13.02 10.57
N ILE A 320 -8.17 -13.62 9.89
CA ILE A 320 -9.57 -13.16 9.92
C ILE A 320 -10.16 -13.22 11.33
N LYS A 321 -9.78 -14.21 12.15
CA LYS A 321 -10.16 -14.24 13.57
C LYS A 321 -9.53 -13.09 14.36
N CYS A 322 -8.28 -12.74 14.06
CA CYS A 322 -7.62 -11.57 14.65
C CYS A 322 -8.37 -10.29 14.28
N VAL A 323 -8.76 -10.12 13.01
CA VAL A 323 -9.57 -8.99 12.54
C VAL A 323 -10.91 -8.91 13.27
N LEU A 324 -11.66 -10.01 13.34
CA LEU A 324 -12.94 -10.06 14.07
C LEU A 324 -12.79 -9.58 15.52
N ARG A 325 -11.80 -10.11 16.24
CA ARG A 325 -11.52 -9.72 17.62
C ARG A 325 -11.13 -8.25 17.72
N LYS A 326 -10.32 -7.73 16.79
CA LYS A 326 -9.91 -6.32 16.78
C LYS A 326 -11.05 -5.38 16.44
N GLU A 327 -11.96 -5.78 15.57
CA GLU A 327 -13.20 -5.03 15.32
C GLU A 327 -14.08 -4.99 16.58
N GLU A 328 -14.16 -6.08 17.35
CA GLU A 328 -14.87 -6.09 18.65
C GLU A 328 -14.19 -5.23 19.72
N GLU A 329 -12.87 -5.36 19.90
CA GLU A 329 -12.07 -4.59 20.86
C GLU A 329 -12.16 -3.08 20.61
N LEU A 330 -12.19 -2.67 19.34
CA LEU A 330 -12.29 -1.28 18.92
C LEU A 330 -13.73 -0.80 18.69
N ASN A 331 -14.74 -1.65 18.96
CA ASN A 331 -16.17 -1.36 18.77
C ASN A 331 -16.53 -0.87 17.34
N MET A 332 -16.01 -1.59 16.34
CA MET A 332 -16.20 -1.35 14.90
C MET A 332 -17.42 -2.12 14.36
N ASP A 333 -17.80 -1.81 13.10
CA ASP A 333 -19.03 -2.31 12.48
C ASP A 333 -18.91 -3.67 11.76
N GLN A 334 -17.80 -4.38 11.97
CA GLN A 334 -17.52 -5.71 11.41
C GLN A 334 -17.49 -5.77 9.88
N LYS A 335 -17.38 -4.62 9.19
CA LYS A 335 -17.34 -4.63 7.71
C LYS A 335 -16.08 -5.29 7.16
N LEU A 336 -14.94 -5.16 7.84
CA LEU A 336 -13.70 -5.73 7.32
C LEU A 336 -13.76 -7.26 7.40
N SER A 337 -14.06 -7.83 8.57
CA SER A 337 -14.19 -9.29 8.69
C SER A 337 -15.22 -9.89 7.76
N GLN A 338 -16.40 -9.27 7.60
CA GLN A 338 -17.42 -9.73 6.65
C GLN A 338 -16.91 -9.73 5.21
N THR A 339 -16.15 -8.69 4.83
CA THR A 339 -15.54 -8.57 3.50
C THR A 339 -14.47 -9.64 3.27
N LEU A 340 -13.63 -9.91 4.27
CA LEU A 340 -12.56 -10.91 4.19
C LEU A 340 -13.10 -12.36 4.23
N LEU A 341 -14.28 -12.58 4.83
CA LEU A 341 -14.95 -13.88 4.89
C LEU A 341 -15.72 -14.22 3.61
N ASP A 342 -16.10 -13.24 2.79
CA ASP A 342 -16.88 -13.47 1.58
C ASP A 342 -15.99 -13.96 0.41
N PRO A 343 -16.09 -15.24 -0.01
CA PRO A 343 -15.22 -15.77 -1.05
C PRO A 343 -15.45 -15.14 -2.42
N GLY A 344 -16.66 -14.63 -2.69
CA GLY A 344 -17.00 -13.96 -3.93
C GLY A 344 -16.34 -12.59 -4.03
N ILE A 345 -16.36 -11.82 -2.94
CA ILE A 345 -15.63 -10.54 -2.86
C ILE A 345 -14.14 -10.78 -2.99
N GLN A 346 -13.59 -11.74 -2.23
CA GLN A 346 -12.16 -12.03 -2.29
C GLN A 346 -11.71 -12.54 -3.67
N GLY A 347 -12.54 -13.35 -4.34
CA GLY A 347 -12.28 -13.77 -5.72
C GLY A 347 -12.29 -12.62 -6.72
N LEU A 348 -13.23 -11.69 -6.58
CA LEU A 348 -13.30 -10.50 -7.43
C LEU A 348 -12.08 -9.58 -7.23
N ALA A 349 -11.75 -9.27 -5.97
CA ALA A 349 -10.62 -8.42 -5.64
C ALA A 349 -9.32 -8.98 -6.23
N HIS A 350 -9.08 -10.28 -6.05
CA HIS A 350 -7.93 -10.98 -6.58
C HIS A 350 -7.87 -10.96 -8.13
N ALA A 351 -9.00 -11.21 -8.80
CA ALA A 351 -9.08 -11.16 -10.25
C ALA A 351 -8.77 -9.76 -10.81
N MET A 352 -9.25 -8.72 -10.14
CA MET A 352 -8.93 -7.34 -10.50
C MET A 352 -7.45 -7.02 -10.25
N LYS A 353 -6.86 -7.50 -9.15
CA LYS A 353 -5.45 -7.33 -8.83
C LYS A 353 -4.55 -7.97 -9.90
N ILE A 354 -4.79 -9.23 -10.24
CA ILE A 354 -4.05 -9.96 -11.29
C ILE A 354 -4.08 -9.21 -12.62
N CYS A 355 -5.21 -8.60 -12.96
CA CYS A 355 -5.34 -7.86 -14.22
C CYS A 355 -4.46 -6.61 -14.29
N LEU A 356 -4.05 -6.05 -13.14
CA LEU A 356 -3.19 -4.87 -13.07
C LEU A 356 -1.73 -5.24 -12.84
N ASP A 357 -1.47 -6.18 -11.93
CA ASP A 357 -0.12 -6.55 -11.50
C ASP A 357 -0.03 -8.05 -11.18
N PRO A 358 0.14 -8.89 -12.21
CA PRO A 358 0.28 -10.35 -12.03
C PRO A 358 1.63 -10.74 -11.41
N GLY A 359 2.60 -9.81 -11.31
CA GLY A 359 3.92 -10.08 -10.77
C GLY A 359 4.03 -9.96 -9.25
N LYS A 360 3.03 -9.38 -8.58
CA LYS A 360 2.94 -9.23 -7.12
C LYS A 360 2.06 -10.31 -6.46
N LEU A 361 2.09 -11.53 -6.99
CA LEU A 361 1.43 -12.70 -6.43
C LEU A 361 2.41 -13.65 -5.75
#